data_AF-A0A7X0NL34-F1
#
_entry.id   AF-A0A7X0NL34-F1
#
_cell.length_a   1.000
_cell.length_b   1.000
_cell.length_c   1.000
_cell.angle_alpha   90.00
_cell.angle_beta   90.00
_cell.angle_gamma   90.00
#
_symmetry.space_group_name_H-M   'P 1'
#
loop_
_entity.id
_entity.type
_entity.pdbx_description
1 polymer ?
#
loop_
_entity_poly.entity_id
_entity_poly.type
_entity_poly.pdbx_seq_one_letter_code
_entity_poly.pdbx_strand_id
1 'polypeptide(L)'
;MRRARGEERRLDEEEDVLEPPVPPGLGSPSAPQRARAGFLRLDVDLLAAAAGTSRAAQPVQHDRQALAAWIGALPVKRKDALLLRVVERAARRSGGSCCVSSAAEAPVRR
;
A
#
# COMPACT_ATOMS: atom_id res chain seq x y z
N MET A 1 -7.55 -9.44 45.81
CA MET A 1 -8.26 -10.42 44.96
C MET A 1 -9.15 -9.66 43.96
N ARG A 2 -9.12 -10.10 42.69
CA ARG A 2 -10.06 -9.86 41.56
C ARG A 2 -10.44 -8.40 41.22
N ARG A 3 -9.71 -7.80 40.26
CA ARG A 3 -10.33 -6.90 39.27
C ARG A 3 -11.01 -7.82 38.25
N ALA A 4 -12.34 -7.73 38.17
CA ALA A 4 -13.15 -8.47 37.22
C ALA A 4 -12.81 -8.03 35.78
N ARG A 5 -12.90 -9.02 34.89
CA ARG A 5 -12.64 -9.04 33.46
C ARG A 5 -12.98 -7.74 32.72
N GLY A 6 -12.01 -7.22 31.98
CA GLY A 6 -12.19 -6.32 30.84
C GLY A 6 -12.26 -7.09 29.53
N GLU A 7 -12.95 -8.23 29.53
CA GLU A 7 -13.46 -8.93 28.36
C GLU A 7 -14.98 -8.64 28.49
N GLU A 8 -15.72 -8.07 27.53
CA GLU A 8 -15.94 -8.56 26.17
C GLU A 8 -16.45 -7.35 25.36
N ARG A 9 -15.70 -6.89 24.36
CA ARG A 9 -16.29 -6.15 23.22
C ARG A 9 -16.36 -7.14 22.08
N ARG A 10 -17.18 -8.18 22.27
CA ARG A 10 -17.58 -9.04 21.16
C ARG A 10 -18.83 -8.39 20.58
N LEU A 11 -18.91 -8.50 19.26
CA LEU A 11 -19.92 -7.88 18.43
C LEU A 11 -21.05 -8.90 18.38
N ASP A 12 -21.97 -8.84 19.33
CA ASP A 12 -23.07 -9.80 19.46
C ASP A 12 -24.47 -9.18 19.31
N GLU A 13 -24.57 -7.99 18.71
CA GLU A 13 -25.86 -7.33 18.47
C GLU A 13 -25.87 -6.67 17.10
N GLU A 14 -26.15 -7.44 16.04
CA GLU A 14 -26.73 -6.99 14.75
C GLU A 14 -26.74 -8.18 13.77
N GLU A 15 -27.48 -9.24 14.10
CA GLU A 15 -27.71 -10.39 13.18
C GLU A 15 -28.43 -9.96 11.89
N ASP A 16 -29.06 -8.78 11.90
CA ASP A 16 -29.70 -8.13 10.75
C ASP A 16 -28.74 -7.30 9.86
N VAL A 17 -27.47 -7.10 10.26
CA VAL A 17 -26.50 -6.41 9.39
C VAL A 17 -25.91 -7.40 8.40
N LEU A 18 -26.28 -7.22 7.14
CA LEU A 18 -25.69 -7.94 6.02
C LEU A 18 -24.16 -7.76 6.03
N GLU A 19 -23.45 -8.88 5.94
CA GLU A 19 -22.01 -8.85 5.79
C GLU A 19 -21.62 -7.96 4.60
N PRO A 20 -20.57 -7.12 4.74
CA PRO A 20 -20.12 -6.31 3.64
C PRO A 20 -19.65 -7.21 2.47
N PRO A 21 -19.87 -6.79 1.22
CA PRO A 21 -19.45 -7.57 0.07
C PRO A 21 -17.94 -7.77 0.06
N VAL A 22 -17.51 -8.89 -0.51
CA VAL A 22 -16.08 -9.22 -0.61
C VAL A 22 -15.32 -8.13 -1.37
N PRO A 23 -14.18 -7.65 -0.83
CA PRO A 23 -13.42 -6.58 -1.47
C PRO A 23 -12.92 -6.98 -2.87
N PRO A 24 -12.80 -6.02 -3.80
CA PRO A 24 -12.36 -6.29 -5.15
C PRO A 24 -10.88 -6.70 -5.21
N GLY A 25 -10.53 -7.51 -6.21
CA GLY A 25 -9.15 -7.88 -6.53
C GLY A 25 -8.62 -9.14 -5.85
N LEU A 26 -9.47 -9.90 -5.15
CA LEU A 26 -9.04 -11.17 -4.53
C LEU A 26 -8.86 -12.31 -5.54
N GLY A 27 -9.41 -12.20 -6.75
CA GLY A 27 -9.15 -13.16 -7.84
C GLY A 27 -7.73 -13.11 -8.41
N SER A 28 -6.97 -12.02 -8.16
CA SER A 28 -5.56 -11.92 -8.56
C SER A 28 -4.77 -11.14 -7.50
N PRO A 29 -4.52 -11.76 -6.33
CA PRO A 29 -3.89 -11.07 -5.22
C PRO A 29 -2.43 -10.76 -5.55
N SER A 30 -1.99 -9.53 -5.25
CA SER A 30 -0.59 -9.11 -5.38
C SER A 30 0.36 -9.93 -4.49
N ALA A 31 1.67 -9.90 -4.78
CA ALA A 31 2.65 -10.64 -3.98
C ALA A 31 2.61 -10.31 -2.46
N PRO A 32 2.49 -9.04 -2.03
CA PRO A 32 2.31 -8.72 -0.61
C PRO A 32 1.02 -9.28 -0.01
N GLN A 33 -0.08 -9.33 -0.78
CA GLN A 33 -1.35 -9.88 -0.32
C GLN A 33 -1.26 -11.40 -0.14
N ARG A 34 -0.58 -12.11 -1.06
CA ARG A 34 -0.30 -13.55 -0.90
C ARG A 34 0.59 -13.82 0.31
N ALA A 35 1.62 -13.01 0.53
CA ALA A 35 2.48 -13.11 1.71
C ALA A 35 1.67 -12.90 3.01
N ARG A 36 0.72 -11.95 3.01
CA ARG A 36 -0.20 -11.74 4.14
C ARG A 36 -1.12 -12.93 4.36
N ALA A 37 -1.67 -13.53 3.30
CA ALA A 37 -2.49 -14.73 3.41
C ALA A 37 -1.70 -15.89 4.03
N GLY A 38 -0.45 -16.08 3.60
CA GLY A 38 0.47 -17.06 4.19
C GLY A 38 0.79 -16.76 5.66
N PHE A 39 1.05 -15.50 6.01
CA PHE A 39 1.27 -15.06 7.39
C PHE A 39 0.06 -15.36 8.29
N LEU A 40 -1.15 -15.12 7.79
CA LEU A 40 -2.41 -15.42 8.48
C LEU A 40 -2.81 -16.90 8.41
N ARG A 41 -2.06 -17.73 7.67
CA ARG A 41 -2.34 -19.15 7.42
C ARG A 41 -3.76 -19.37 6.88
N LEU A 42 -4.21 -18.47 6.00
CA LEU A 42 -5.50 -18.63 5.33
C LEU A 42 -5.46 -19.86 4.44
N ASP A 43 -6.51 -20.66 4.52
CA ASP A 43 -6.69 -21.80 3.64
C ASP A 43 -6.83 -21.35 2.18
N VAL A 44 -6.26 -22.13 1.26
CA VAL A 44 -6.34 -21.86 -0.18
C VAL A 44 -7.80 -21.90 -0.65
N ASP A 45 -8.59 -22.82 -0.13
CA ASP A 45 -10.00 -22.97 -0.47
C ASP A 45 -10.83 -21.82 0.07
N LEU A 46 -10.49 -21.30 1.26
CA LEU A 46 -11.11 -20.09 1.81
C LEU A 46 -10.82 -18.87 0.92
N LEU A 47 -9.57 -18.72 0.47
CA LEU A 47 -9.20 -17.63 -0.42
C LEU A 47 -9.86 -17.78 -1.80
N ALA A 48 -10.01 -19.00 -2.30
CA ALA A 48 -10.70 -19.31 -3.56
C ALA A 48 -12.21 -19.00 -3.47
N ALA A 49 -12.86 -19.36 -2.37
CA ALA A 49 -14.27 -19.04 -2.13
C ALA A 49 -14.51 -17.53 -2.12
N ALA A 50 -13.68 -16.77 -1.41
CA ALA A 50 -13.75 -15.30 -1.43
C ALA A 50 -13.45 -14.72 -2.82
N ALA A 51 -12.45 -15.27 -3.52
CA ALA A 51 -12.13 -14.84 -4.88
C ALA A 51 -13.31 -15.03 -5.86
N GLY A 52 -14.09 -16.10 -5.70
CA GLY A 52 -15.25 -16.41 -6.55
C GLY A 52 -16.36 -15.35 -6.52
N THR A 53 -16.48 -14.61 -5.42
CA THR A 53 -17.46 -13.51 -5.27
C THR A 53 -16.82 -12.12 -5.33
N SER A 54 -15.48 -12.05 -5.47
CA SER A 54 -14.73 -10.81 -5.53
C SER A 54 -14.84 -10.16 -6.91
N ARG A 55 -15.22 -8.88 -6.93
CA ARG A 55 -15.19 -8.08 -8.16
C ARG A 55 -13.74 -7.90 -8.64
N ALA A 56 -13.54 -7.77 -9.95
CA ALA A 56 -12.24 -7.37 -10.50
C ALA A 56 -11.74 -6.05 -9.90
N ALA A 57 -10.44 -5.97 -9.64
CA ALA A 57 -9.80 -4.74 -9.21
C ALA A 57 -9.98 -3.67 -10.30
N GLN A 58 -10.48 -2.50 -9.91
CA GLN A 58 -10.43 -1.34 -10.80
C GLN A 58 -9.07 -0.67 -10.60
N PRO A 59 -8.33 -0.36 -11.67
CA PRO A 59 -7.13 0.44 -11.55
C PRO A 59 -7.51 1.78 -10.92
N VAL A 60 -6.85 2.13 -9.81
CA VAL A 60 -7.00 3.45 -9.22
C VAL A 60 -6.38 4.45 -10.18
N GLN A 61 -7.23 5.09 -10.98
CA GLN A 61 -6.81 6.20 -11.82
C GLN A 61 -6.77 7.44 -10.93
N HIS A 62 -5.57 7.81 -10.48
CA HIS A 62 -5.38 9.10 -9.88
C HIS A 62 -5.47 10.16 -10.98
N ASP A 63 -6.30 11.18 -10.78
CA ASP A 63 -6.26 12.38 -11.60
C ASP A 63 -4.86 13.00 -11.48
N ARG A 64 -4.07 12.81 -12.54
CA ARG A 64 -2.68 13.27 -12.65
C ARG A 64 -2.59 14.79 -12.52
N GLN A 65 -3.59 15.52 -13.02
CA GLN A 65 -3.61 16.97 -13.01
C GLN A 65 -3.93 17.49 -11.62
N ALA A 66 -4.97 16.95 -10.97
CA ALA A 66 -5.28 17.30 -9.57
C ALA A 66 -4.11 16.97 -8.64
N LEU A 67 -3.45 15.83 -8.85
CA LEU A 67 -2.27 15.45 -8.08
C LEU A 67 -1.09 16.39 -8.32
N ALA A 68 -0.81 16.75 -9.59
CA ALA A 68 0.25 17.70 -9.92
C ALA A 68 -0.01 19.09 -9.31
N ALA A 69 -1.25 19.57 -9.36
CA ALA A 69 -1.65 20.83 -8.74
C ALA A 69 -1.45 20.80 -7.21
N TRP A 70 -1.88 19.72 -6.56
CA TRP A 70 -1.69 19.53 -5.13
C TRP A 70 -0.20 19.44 -4.74
N ILE A 71 0.61 18.68 -5.51
CA ILE A 71 2.07 18.63 -5.31
C ILE A 71 2.66 20.03 -5.49
N GLY A 72 2.23 20.78 -6.51
CA GLY A 72 2.63 22.15 -6.79
C GLY A 72 2.39 23.09 -5.61
N ALA A 73 1.28 22.93 -4.91
CA ALA A 73 0.90 23.73 -3.74
C ALA A 73 1.67 23.40 -2.44
N LEU A 74 2.46 22.32 -2.41
CA LEU A 74 3.25 21.99 -1.22
C LEU A 74 4.41 22.97 -0.99
N PRO A 75 4.70 23.36 0.27
CA PRO A 75 5.91 24.12 0.61
C PRO A 75 7.18 23.40 0.14
N VAL A 76 8.18 24.17 -0.31
CA VAL A 76 9.45 23.63 -0.84
C VAL A 76 10.11 22.66 0.14
N LYS A 77 10.23 23.05 1.43
CA LYS A 77 10.78 22.17 2.48
C LYS A 77 10.07 20.81 2.57
N ARG A 78 8.76 20.77 2.33
CA ARG A 78 7.97 19.52 2.35
C ARG A 78 8.19 18.71 1.09
N LYS A 79 8.36 19.35 -0.07
CA LYS A 79 8.76 18.68 -1.33
C LYS A 79 10.14 18.05 -1.17
N ASP A 80 11.12 18.78 -0.66
CA ASP A 80 12.50 18.30 -0.49
C ASP A 80 12.57 17.10 0.46
N ALA A 81 11.87 17.17 1.59
CA ALA A 81 11.78 16.05 2.54
C ALA A 81 11.14 14.79 1.94
N LEU A 82 10.14 14.96 1.07
CA LEU A 82 9.53 13.83 0.35
C LEU A 82 10.48 13.24 -0.69
N LEU A 83 11.19 14.09 -1.44
CA LEU A 83 12.17 13.66 -2.44
C LEU A 83 13.33 12.89 -1.81
N LEU A 84 13.88 13.39 -0.70
CA LEU A 84 14.93 12.69 0.05
C LEU A 84 14.49 11.28 0.48
N ARG A 85 13.26 11.14 1.01
CA ARG A 85 12.70 9.85 1.40
C ARG A 85 12.54 8.87 0.22
N VAL A 86 12.20 9.37 -0.96
CA VAL A 86 12.11 8.54 -2.18
C VAL A 86 13.49 8.02 -2.56
N VAL A 87 14.52 8.87 -2.52
CA VAL A 87 15.92 8.50 -2.80
C VAL A 87 16.40 7.45 -1.80
N GLU A 88 16.19 7.66 -0.50
CA GLU A 88 16.56 6.70 0.55
C GLU A 88 15.85 5.35 0.40
N ARG A 89 14.57 5.35 0.02
CA ARG A 89 13.83 4.10 -0.22
C ARG A 89 14.28 3.41 -1.50
N ALA A 90 14.62 4.16 -2.54
CA ALA A 90 15.19 3.61 -3.76
C ALA A 90 16.51 2.91 -3.42
N ALA A 91 17.44 3.59 -2.72
CA ALA A 91 18.71 3.03 -2.29
C ALA A 91 18.57 1.72 -1.49
N ARG A 92 17.59 1.64 -0.58
CA ARG A 92 17.31 0.41 0.20
C ARG A 92 16.77 -0.75 -0.65
N ARG A 93 15.99 -0.47 -1.70
CA ARG A 93 15.48 -1.50 -2.62
C ARG A 93 16.54 -1.99 -3.59
N SER A 94 17.49 -1.14 -3.93
CA SER A 94 18.57 -1.45 -4.88
C SER A 94 19.65 -2.37 -4.31
N GLY A 95 19.54 -2.80 -3.04
CA GLY A 95 20.47 -3.77 -2.45
C GLY A 95 21.94 -3.42 -2.70
N GLY A 96 22.37 -2.23 -2.26
CA GLY A 96 23.79 -1.86 -2.15
C GLY A 96 24.65 -2.18 -3.39
N SER A 97 24.51 -1.37 -4.44
CA SER A 97 25.58 -0.97 -5.39
C SER A 97 24.93 -0.63 -6.73
N CYS A 98 24.54 0.62 -6.88
CA CYS A 98 24.57 1.27 -8.18
C CYS A 98 24.91 2.73 -7.92
N CYS A 99 26.21 2.99 -8.04
CA CYS A 99 26.79 4.31 -8.22
C CYS A 99 25.86 5.12 -9.14
N VAL A 100 25.28 6.21 -8.65
CA VAL A 100 24.84 7.25 -9.58
C VAL A 100 26.14 7.93 -10.01
N SER A 101 26.78 7.34 -11.02
CA SER A 101 27.93 7.96 -11.65
C SER A 101 27.47 9.28 -12.22
N SER A 102 27.93 10.35 -11.57
CA SER A 102 28.43 11.59 -12.15
C SER A 102 28.14 11.76 -13.64
N ALA A 103 27.16 12.60 -13.97
CA ALA A 103 27.22 13.34 -15.22
C ALA A 103 28.11 14.56 -14.94
N ALA A 104 29.40 14.42 -15.26
CA ALA A 104 30.33 15.52 -15.31
C ALA A 104 29.80 16.58 -16.28
N GLU A 105 29.67 17.80 -15.78
CA GLU A 105 29.43 19.02 -16.53
C GLU A 105 30.54 19.18 -17.59
N ALA A 106 30.17 19.06 -18.87
CA ALA A 106 31.08 19.36 -19.97
C ALA A 106 31.14 20.88 -20.17
N PRO A 107 32.32 21.52 -20.20
CA PRO A 107 32.40 22.96 -20.40
C PRO A 107 32.06 23.29 -21.86
N VAL A 108 31.09 24.20 -22.04
CA VAL A 108 30.84 24.89 -23.30
C VAL A 108 32.09 25.69 -23.65
N ARG A 109 32.79 25.31 -24.73
CA ARG A 109 33.86 26.13 -25.30
C ARG A 109 33.23 27.38 -25.93
N ARG A 110 33.85 28.54 -25.61
CA ARG A 110 33.54 29.87 -26.14
C ARG A 110 33.55 29.93 -27.65
#